data_AF-A0A8D8BGV4-F1
#
_entry.id   AF-A0A8D8BGV4-F1
#
_cell.length_a   1.000
_cell.length_b   1.000
_cell.length_c   1.000
_cell.angle_alpha   90.00
_cell.angle_beta   90.00
_cell.angle_gamma   90.00
#
_symmetry.space_group_name_H-M   'P 1'
#
loop_
_entity.id
_entity.type
_entity.pdbx_description
1 polymer ?
#
loop_
_entity_poly.entity_id
_entity_poly.type
_entity_poly.pdbx_seq_one_letter_code
_entity_poly.pdbx_strand_id
1 'polypeptide(L)'
;MDSTIKKMRGELSRYGWYWGKLNRNSAQKKLARKENGSFLVRDSQTEELFTVSFRSSGITLHCRIDYTNNFWSLSGLKTPTKCGSLIELIEDTMKKSEFGIIGYVKQNSSLTPPFPVRLTKPINRLYVVPSLQHLCRFTIRQNIDFKDIDVLPLPGKLKTYIIENFWDF
;
A
#
# COMPACT_ATOMS: atom_id res chain seq x y z
N MET A 1 3.17 19.56 -2.80
CA MET A 1 2.49 18.26 -2.63
C MET A 1 3.51 17.12 -2.61
N ASP A 2 4.44 17.08 -3.55
CA ASP A 2 5.46 16.04 -3.68
C ASP A 2 6.41 15.91 -2.45
N SER A 3 6.85 17.02 -1.86
CA SER A 3 7.67 17.01 -0.62
C SER A 3 6.93 16.43 0.59
N THR A 4 5.63 16.69 0.72
CA THR A 4 4.77 16.18 1.81
C THR A 4 4.58 14.67 1.67
N ILE A 5 4.29 14.18 0.46
CA ILE A 5 4.10 12.76 0.20
C ILE A 5 5.43 12.00 0.38
N LYS A 6 6.57 12.56 -0.04
CA LYS A 6 7.90 11.97 0.20
C LYS A 6 8.18 11.81 1.69
N LYS A 7 7.92 12.85 2.50
CA LYS A 7 8.04 12.78 3.96
C LYS A 7 7.13 11.69 4.54
N MET A 8 5.89 11.63 4.07
CA MET A 8 4.92 10.63 4.52
C MET A 8 5.35 9.20 4.19
N ARG A 9 5.87 8.93 2.98
CA ARG A 9 6.43 7.59 2.65
C ARG A 9 7.56 7.18 3.59
N GLY A 10 8.41 8.15 3.97
CA GLY A 10 9.45 7.95 4.97
C GLY A 10 8.88 7.55 6.33
N GLU A 11 7.85 8.25 6.79
CA GLU A 11 7.15 7.93 8.05
C GLU A 11 6.47 6.56 8.01
N LEU A 12 5.71 6.27 6.94
CA LEU A 12 5.02 5.00 6.73
C LEU A 12 5.97 3.81 6.66
N SER A 13 7.22 4.01 6.26
CA SER A 13 8.23 2.94 6.21
C SER A 13 8.49 2.28 7.57
N ARG A 14 8.14 2.94 8.67
CA ARG A 14 8.25 2.38 10.03
C ARG A 14 7.13 1.38 10.33
N TYR A 15 6.07 1.37 9.53
CA TYR A 15 4.90 0.53 9.74
C TYR A 15 4.95 -0.72 8.86
N GLY A 16 4.86 -1.88 9.51
CA GLY A 16 4.94 -3.18 8.83
C GLY A 16 3.86 -3.40 7.77
N TRP A 17 2.69 -2.77 7.91
CA TRP A 17 1.58 -2.89 6.97
C TRP A 17 1.74 -2.03 5.70
N TYR A 18 2.75 -1.17 5.62
CA TYR A 18 3.02 -0.35 4.45
C TYR A 18 4.06 -1.00 3.52
N TRP A 19 3.62 -1.50 2.38
CA TRP A 19 4.44 -2.22 1.41
C TRP A 19 5.11 -1.34 0.36
N GLY A 20 4.92 -0.02 0.44
CA GLY A 20 5.51 0.93 -0.50
C GLY A 20 5.09 0.66 -1.93
N LYS A 21 6.06 0.73 -2.82
CA LYS A 21 5.94 0.42 -4.24
C LYS A 21 5.63 -1.07 -4.44
N LEU A 22 4.36 -1.45 -4.26
CA LEU A 22 3.80 -2.77 -4.52
C LEU A 22 2.68 -2.63 -5.56
N ASN A 23 2.70 -3.44 -6.61
CA ASN A 23 1.66 -3.38 -7.65
C ASN A 23 0.39 -4.16 -7.25
N ARG A 24 -0.70 -3.98 -8.01
CA ARG A 24 -1.99 -4.64 -7.77
C ARG A 24 -1.88 -6.17 -7.75
N ASN A 25 -1.21 -6.76 -8.74
CA ASN A 25 -1.08 -8.22 -8.87
C ASN A 25 -0.27 -8.82 -7.73
N SER A 26 0.84 -8.20 -7.33
CA SER A 26 1.67 -8.62 -6.20
C SER A 26 0.89 -8.53 -4.89
N ALA A 27 0.08 -7.47 -4.70
CA ALA A 27 -0.82 -7.36 -3.57
C ALA A 27 -1.89 -8.47 -3.55
N GLN A 28 -2.47 -8.81 -4.71
CA GLN A 28 -3.41 -9.94 -4.84
C GLN A 28 -2.75 -11.26 -4.45
N LYS A 29 -1.54 -11.54 -4.94
CA LYS A 29 -0.78 -12.75 -4.58
C LYS A 29 -0.50 -12.83 -3.07
N LYS A 30 -0.06 -11.72 -2.44
CA LYS A 30 0.24 -11.69 -0.99
C LYS A 30 -0.99 -11.87 -0.11
N LEU A 31 -2.15 -11.39 -0.57
CA LEU A 31 -3.43 -11.55 0.13
C LEU A 31 -4.18 -12.83 -0.27
N ALA A 32 -3.70 -13.56 -1.28
CA ALA A 32 -4.31 -14.81 -1.70
C ALA A 32 -4.25 -15.81 -0.54
N ARG A 33 -5.37 -16.52 -0.32
CA ARG A 33 -5.52 -17.52 0.75
C ARG A 33 -5.33 -16.98 2.17
N LYS A 34 -5.24 -15.65 2.35
CA LYS A 34 -5.33 -15.02 3.67
C LYS A 34 -6.79 -14.90 4.08
N GLU A 35 -7.02 -14.73 5.37
CA GLU A 35 -8.34 -14.60 5.95
C GLU A 35 -9.00 -13.27 5.58
N ASN A 36 -10.34 -13.23 5.58
CA ASN A 36 -11.08 -11.98 5.40
C ASN A 36 -10.68 -10.97 6.48
N GLY A 37 -10.51 -9.72 6.07
CA GLY A 37 -9.97 -8.65 6.90
C GLY A 37 -8.45 -8.51 6.88
N SER A 38 -7.73 -9.45 6.23
CA SER A 38 -6.30 -9.28 5.94
C SER A 38 -6.08 -8.12 4.98
N PHE A 39 -5.12 -7.24 5.26
CA PHE A 39 -4.88 -6.05 4.44
C PHE A 39 -3.44 -5.58 4.41
N LEU A 40 -3.14 -4.71 3.46
CA LEU A 40 -1.89 -3.96 3.35
C LEU A 40 -2.13 -2.60 2.69
N VAL A 41 -1.24 -1.65 2.96
CA VAL A 41 -1.20 -0.35 2.28
C VAL A 41 -0.03 -0.32 1.31
N ARG A 42 -0.24 0.23 0.13
CA ARG A 42 0.77 0.35 -0.93
C ARG A 42 0.63 1.68 -1.65
N ASP A 43 1.66 2.06 -2.38
CA ASP A 43 1.59 3.19 -3.31
C ASP A 43 0.57 2.89 -4.42
N SER A 44 -0.16 3.91 -4.85
CA SER A 44 -1.04 3.80 -6.00
C SER A 44 -0.19 3.65 -7.28
N GLN A 45 -0.70 2.88 -8.25
CA GLN A 45 -0.01 2.68 -9.54
C GLN A 45 -0.32 3.77 -10.55
N THR A 46 -1.46 4.45 -10.38
CA THR A 46 -1.99 5.43 -11.34
C THR A 46 -1.96 6.84 -10.80
N GLU A 47 -1.78 7.01 -9.48
CA GLU A 47 -1.86 8.29 -8.78
C GLU A 47 -0.70 8.37 -7.79
N GLU A 48 -0.37 9.58 -7.35
CA GLU A 48 0.77 9.80 -6.44
C GLU A 48 0.46 9.50 -4.96
N LEU A 49 -0.76 9.06 -4.65
CA LEU A 49 -1.23 8.74 -3.30
C LEU A 49 -1.07 7.23 -2.98
N PHE A 50 -1.99 6.70 -2.17
CA PHE A 50 -1.90 5.37 -1.59
C PHE A 50 -3.16 4.54 -1.89
N THR A 51 -3.05 3.23 -1.70
CA THR A 51 -4.14 2.28 -1.89
C THR A 51 -4.11 1.24 -0.79
N VAL A 52 -5.26 0.98 -0.17
CA VAL A 52 -5.45 -0.18 0.71
C VAL A 52 -5.87 -1.37 -0.15
N SER A 53 -5.13 -2.47 -0.06
CA SER A 53 -5.54 -3.75 -0.63
C SER A 53 -5.95 -4.68 0.51
N PHE A 54 -7.13 -5.30 0.42
CA PHE A 54 -7.68 -6.09 1.52
C PHE A 54 -8.47 -7.29 1.01
N ARG A 55 -8.61 -8.30 1.88
CA ARG A 55 -9.37 -9.52 1.62
C ARG A 55 -10.78 -9.38 2.16
N SER A 56 -11.78 -9.62 1.33
CA SER A 56 -13.19 -9.66 1.73
C SER A 56 -13.94 -10.73 0.95
N SER A 57 -14.77 -11.52 1.64
CA SER A 57 -15.54 -12.63 1.07
C SER A 57 -14.74 -13.53 0.12
N GLY A 58 -13.48 -13.84 0.47
CA GLY A 58 -12.64 -14.71 -0.35
C GLY A 58 -12.03 -14.08 -1.60
N ILE A 59 -12.19 -12.77 -1.82
CA ILE A 59 -11.56 -12.04 -2.92
C ILE A 59 -10.70 -10.89 -2.41
N THR A 60 -9.74 -10.45 -3.22
CA THR A 60 -8.90 -9.29 -2.91
C THR A 60 -9.44 -8.06 -3.61
N LEU A 61 -9.73 -7.03 -2.83
CA LEU A 61 -10.23 -5.73 -3.28
C LEU A 61 -9.18 -4.65 -3.05
N HIS A 62 -9.35 -3.52 -3.74
CA HIS A 62 -8.46 -2.37 -3.65
C HIS A 62 -9.30 -1.12 -3.49
N CYS A 63 -9.00 -0.32 -2.47
CA CYS A 63 -9.64 0.95 -2.20
C CYS A 63 -8.57 2.04 -2.21
N ARG A 64 -8.80 3.10 -2.99
CA ARG A 64 -7.92 4.26 -3.02
C ARG A 64 -8.04 5.04 -1.73
N ILE A 65 -6.96 5.73 -1.38
CA ILE A 65 -6.94 6.63 -0.25
C ILE A 65 -6.90 8.04 -0.82
N ASP A 66 -7.97 8.77 -0.57
CA ASP A 66 -8.14 10.13 -1.05
C ASP A 66 -7.62 11.12 -0.01
N TYR A 67 -7.10 12.26 -0.48
CA TYR A 67 -6.71 13.38 0.37
C TYR A 67 -7.47 14.62 -0.10
N THR A 68 -8.43 15.09 0.69
CA THR A 68 -9.31 16.20 0.33
C THR A 68 -9.59 17.06 1.56
N ASN A 69 -9.57 18.38 1.41
CA ASN A 69 -9.79 19.34 2.51
C ASN A 69 -8.88 19.09 3.73
N ASN A 70 -7.62 18.71 3.51
CA ASN A 70 -6.64 18.32 4.53
C ASN A 70 -6.98 17.06 5.35
N PHE A 71 -7.89 16.22 4.84
CA PHE A 71 -8.26 14.98 5.50
C PHE A 71 -8.05 13.77 4.59
N TRP A 72 -7.64 12.67 5.21
CA TRP A 72 -7.48 11.38 4.57
C TRP A 72 -8.77 10.56 4.69
N SER A 73 -9.18 9.91 3.61
CA SER A 73 -10.36 9.05 3.59
C SER A 73 -10.18 7.84 2.68
N LEU A 74 -11.01 6.81 2.89
CA LEU A 74 -11.09 5.68 1.98
C LEU A 74 -12.13 5.97 0.90
N SER A 75 -11.70 5.93 -0.36
CA SER A 75 -12.52 6.33 -1.50
C SER A 75 -13.80 5.50 -1.59
N GLY A 76 -14.94 6.20 -1.69
CA GLY A 76 -16.27 5.57 -1.79
C GLY A 76 -16.80 4.97 -0.49
N LEU A 77 -16.10 5.13 0.65
CA LEU A 77 -16.56 4.69 1.96
C LEU A 77 -16.98 5.88 2.83
N LYS A 78 -17.98 5.66 3.68
CA LYS A 78 -18.38 6.62 4.73
C LYS A 78 -17.44 6.48 5.94
N THR A 79 -16.14 6.69 5.75
CA THR A 79 -15.18 6.79 6.86
C THR A 79 -15.42 8.08 7.65
N PRO A 80 -15.02 8.18 8.94
CA PRO A 80 -15.14 9.44 9.67
C PRO A 80 -14.42 10.56 8.91
N THR A 81 -15.09 11.70 8.88
CA THR A 81 -14.91 12.74 7.86
C THR A 81 -13.62 13.58 8.02
N LYS A 82 -12.72 13.25 8.96
CA LYS A 82 -11.65 14.18 9.40
C LYS A 82 -10.35 13.53 9.96
N CYS A 83 -9.78 12.51 9.31
CA CYS A 83 -8.46 11.99 9.73
C CYS A 83 -7.34 12.92 9.24
N GLY A 84 -6.54 13.48 10.16
CA GLY A 84 -5.48 14.44 9.85
C GLY A 84 -4.21 13.78 9.29
N SER A 85 -4.05 12.47 9.52
CA SER A 85 -2.94 11.68 8.95
C SER A 85 -3.43 10.35 8.38
N LEU A 86 -2.62 9.80 7.47
CA LEU A 86 -2.88 8.47 6.91
C LEU A 86 -2.83 7.38 7.97
N ILE A 87 -1.92 7.51 8.93
CA ILE A 87 -1.73 6.55 10.02
C ILE A 87 -3.00 6.52 10.87
N GLU A 88 -3.48 7.70 11.27
CA GLU A 88 -4.73 7.84 12.03
C GLU A 88 -5.92 7.22 11.27
N LEU A 89 -6.02 7.44 9.95
CA LEU A 89 -7.06 6.80 9.14
C LEU A 89 -6.99 5.27 9.22
N ILE A 90 -5.80 4.67 9.07
CA ILE A 90 -5.64 3.22 9.11
C ILE A 90 -5.93 2.67 10.51
N GLU A 91 -5.43 3.31 11.55
CA GLU A 91 -5.64 2.89 12.95
C GLU A 91 -7.11 3.00 13.37
N ASP A 92 -7.78 4.12 13.07
CA ASP A 92 -9.22 4.28 13.31
C ASP A 92 -10.03 3.24 12.52
N THR A 93 -9.65 2.99 11.26
CA THR A 93 -10.32 1.99 10.44
C THR A 93 -10.15 0.58 11.00
N MET A 94 -8.96 0.25 11.51
CA MET A 94 -8.70 -1.02 12.17
C MET A 94 -9.56 -1.18 13.42
N LYS A 95 -9.56 -0.16 14.29
CA LYS A 95 -10.37 -0.14 15.51
C LYS A 95 -11.85 -0.32 15.22
N LYS A 96 -12.40 0.36 14.20
CA LYS A 96 -13.80 0.20 13.79
C LYS A 96 -14.12 -1.18 13.22
N SER A 97 -13.14 -1.80 12.57
CA SER A 97 -13.30 -3.14 12.00
C SER A 97 -13.42 -4.25 13.06
N GLU A 98 -12.99 -3.98 14.29
CA GLU A 98 -13.24 -4.82 15.47
C GLU A 98 -14.73 -4.84 15.83
N PHE A 99 -15.39 -3.68 15.77
CA PHE A 99 -16.81 -3.53 16.11
C PHE A 99 -17.78 -3.86 14.97
N GLY A 100 -17.32 -3.91 13.71
CA GLY A 100 -18.18 -4.25 12.60
C GLY A 100 -17.62 -3.97 11.21
N ILE A 101 -18.54 -3.74 10.27
CA ILE A 101 -18.25 -3.43 8.87
C ILE A 101 -18.18 -1.91 8.72
N ILE A 102 -17.08 -1.39 8.17
CA ILE A 102 -16.86 0.07 8.04
C ILE A 102 -17.58 0.67 6.82
N GLY A 103 -18.01 -0.18 5.89
CA GLY A 103 -18.63 0.22 4.64
C GLY A 103 -18.59 -0.91 3.63
N TYR A 104 -18.98 -0.60 2.39
CA TYR A 104 -19.10 -1.60 1.34
C TYR A 104 -18.48 -1.10 0.04
N VAL A 105 -17.72 -1.97 -0.63
CA VAL A 105 -17.16 -1.70 -1.95
C VAL A 105 -17.97 -2.44 -3.01
N LYS A 106 -18.45 -1.71 -4.03
CA LYS A 106 -19.16 -2.29 -5.18
C LYS A 106 -18.16 -2.79 -6.23
N GLN A 107 -18.45 -3.92 -6.88
CA GLN A 107 -17.84 -4.26 -8.17
C GLN A 107 -18.75 -3.81 -9.31
N ASN A 108 -18.20 -3.69 -10.51
CA ASN A 108 -18.87 -3.23 -11.74
C ASN A 108 -20.08 -4.08 -12.18
N SER A 109 -20.48 -5.10 -11.41
CA SER A 109 -21.67 -5.92 -11.65
C SER A 109 -22.76 -5.55 -10.65
N SER A 110 -23.89 -5.07 -11.15
CA SER A 110 -25.09 -4.77 -10.36
C SER A 110 -25.72 -6.01 -9.72
N LEU A 111 -25.32 -7.22 -10.14
CA LEU A 111 -25.88 -8.49 -9.69
C LEU A 111 -25.20 -9.05 -8.43
N THR A 112 -24.02 -8.55 -8.06
CA THR A 112 -23.28 -9.03 -6.90
C THR A 112 -23.50 -8.13 -5.69
N PRO A 113 -23.78 -8.68 -4.49
CA PRO A 113 -23.89 -7.88 -3.28
C PRO A 113 -22.55 -7.17 -3.03
N PRO A 114 -22.57 -5.94 -2.49
CA PRO A 114 -21.36 -5.18 -2.29
C PRO A 114 -20.54 -5.81 -1.15
N PHE A 115 -19.22 -5.70 -1.26
CA PHE A 115 -18.31 -6.42 -0.37
C PHE A 115 -18.09 -5.66 0.93
N PRO A 116 -18.28 -6.31 2.09
CA PRO A 116 -18.05 -5.66 3.37
C PRO A 116 -16.57 -5.34 3.55
N VAL A 117 -16.28 -4.11 3.98
CA VAL A 117 -14.91 -3.69 4.26
C VAL A 117 -14.62 -3.89 5.74
N ARG A 118 -13.51 -4.58 6.02
CA ARG A 118 -12.94 -4.77 7.35
C ARG A 118 -11.42 -4.80 7.19
N LEU A 119 -10.69 -4.04 8.01
CA LEU A 119 -9.24 -4.07 8.09
C LEU A 119 -8.86 -4.59 9.47
N THR A 120 -8.81 -5.91 9.65
CA THR A 120 -8.58 -6.52 10.97
C THR A 120 -7.17 -7.06 11.14
N LYS A 121 -6.53 -7.50 10.05
CA LYS A 121 -5.25 -8.22 10.11
C LYS A 121 -4.22 -7.58 9.16
N PRO A 122 -3.32 -6.71 9.67
CA PRO A 122 -2.27 -6.15 8.83
C PRO A 122 -1.28 -7.24 8.40
N ILE A 123 -1.01 -7.33 7.10
CA ILE A 123 0.04 -8.18 6.57
C ILE A 123 1.37 -7.44 6.73
N ASN A 124 2.20 -7.94 7.65
CA ASN A 124 3.44 -7.29 8.02
C ASN A 124 4.58 -7.67 7.07
N ARG A 125 5.16 -6.67 6.40
CA ARG A 125 6.33 -6.82 5.52
C ARG A 125 7.60 -7.22 6.26
N LEU A 126 7.71 -6.91 7.55
CA LEU A 126 8.89 -7.22 8.36
C LEU A 126 9.06 -8.73 8.62
N TYR A 127 7.98 -9.51 8.46
CA TYR A 127 8.06 -10.98 8.50
C TYR A 127 8.53 -11.59 7.18
N VAL A 128 8.55 -10.81 6.09
CA VAL A 128 9.14 -11.21 4.82
C VAL A 128 10.51 -10.55 4.75
N VAL A 129 11.55 -11.29 5.13
CA VAL A 129 12.93 -10.76 5.11
C VAL A 129 13.40 -10.66 3.66
N PRO A 130 13.53 -9.44 3.09
CA PRO A 130 14.03 -9.29 1.73
C PRO A 130 15.50 -9.70 1.68
N SER A 131 15.98 -10.14 0.52
CA SER A 131 17.42 -10.39 0.36
C SER A 131 18.20 -9.10 0.63
N LEU A 132 19.43 -9.23 1.14
CA LEU A 132 20.32 -8.08 1.32
C LEU A 132 20.49 -7.29 0.02
N GLN A 133 20.55 -7.98 -1.12
CA GLN A 133 20.60 -7.38 -2.45
C GLN A 133 19.39 -6.47 -2.72
N HIS A 134 18.18 -6.91 -2.36
CA HIS A 134 16.96 -6.11 -2.51
C HIS A 134 16.97 -4.90 -1.57
N LEU A 135 17.43 -5.08 -0.32
CA LEU A 135 17.56 -3.98 0.64
C LEU A 135 18.56 -2.92 0.14
N CYS A 136 19.71 -3.33 -0.39
CA CYS A 136 20.67 -2.43 -1.00
C CYS A 136 20.07 -1.67 -2.18
N ARG A 137 19.37 -2.36 -3.09
CA ARG A 137 18.66 -1.72 -4.21
C ARG A 137 17.63 -0.70 -3.73
N PHE A 138 16.84 -1.05 -2.71
CA PHE A 138 15.87 -0.13 -2.12
C PHE A 138 16.55 1.13 -1.58
N THR A 139 17.60 0.98 -0.77
CA THR A 139 18.37 2.10 -0.21
C THR A 139 18.99 2.97 -1.30
N ILE A 140 19.57 2.38 -2.35
CA ILE A 140 20.14 3.14 -3.48
C ILE A 140 19.06 3.99 -4.16
N ARG A 141 17.89 3.41 -4.48
CA ARG A 141 16.79 4.11 -5.15
C ARG A 141 16.13 5.22 -4.30
N GLN A 142 16.33 5.21 -2.99
CA GLN A 142 15.84 6.30 -2.12
C GLN A 142 16.77 7.52 -2.13
N ASN A 143 18.05 7.32 -2.48
CA ASN A 143 19.09 8.33 -2.35
C ASN A 143 19.61 8.85 -3.70
N ILE A 144 19.25 8.21 -4.80
CA ILE A 144 19.80 8.50 -6.13
C ILE A 144 18.65 8.58 -7.15
N ASP A 145 18.69 9.60 -8.03
CA ASP A 145 17.73 9.72 -9.13
C ASP A 145 18.01 8.64 -10.19
N PHE A 146 16.97 8.21 -10.93
CA PHE A 146 17.13 7.21 -11.99
C PHE A 146 18.14 7.64 -13.05
N LYS A 147 18.23 8.95 -13.32
CA LYS A 147 19.16 9.52 -14.30
C LYS A 147 20.63 9.35 -13.89
N ASP A 148 20.88 9.24 -12.58
CA ASP A 148 22.23 9.15 -12.02
C ASP A 148 22.66 7.70 -11.74
N ILE A 149 21.83 6.70 -12.04
CA ILE A 149 22.20 5.29 -11.82
C ILE A 149 23.36 4.88 -12.73
N ASP A 150 23.41 5.42 -13.95
CA ASP A 150 24.45 5.09 -14.93
C ASP A 150 25.84 5.60 -14.54
N VAL A 151 25.92 6.64 -13.70
CA VAL A 151 27.21 7.18 -13.21
C VAL A 151 27.76 6.42 -12.00
N LEU A 152 26.98 5.49 -11.40
CA LEU A 152 27.44 4.74 -10.23
C LEU A 152 28.64 3.84 -10.58
N PRO A 153 29.60 3.66 -9.64
CA PRO A 153 30.73 2.75 -9.81
C PRO A 153 30.29 1.29 -9.57
N LEU A 154 29.25 0.85 -10.29
CA LEU A 154 28.68 -0.48 -10.20
C LEU A 154 28.75 -1.20 -11.55
N PRO A 155 28.95 -2.54 -11.57
CA PRO A 155 28.83 -3.33 -12.78
C PRO A 155 27.47 -3.16 -13.47
N GLY A 156 27.45 -3.23 -14.81
CA GLY A 156 26.24 -3.03 -15.63
C GLY A 156 25.05 -3.89 -15.19
N LYS A 157 25.28 -5.17 -14.84
CA LYS A 157 24.22 -6.07 -14.32
C LYS A 157 23.55 -5.55 -13.05
N LEU A 158 24.31 -4.91 -12.15
CA LEU A 158 23.75 -4.33 -10.93
C LEU A 158 23.00 -3.02 -11.22
N LYS A 159 23.46 -2.21 -12.17
CA LYS A 159 22.73 -1.03 -12.64
C LYS A 159 21.38 -1.44 -13.23
N THR A 160 21.36 -2.45 -14.11
CA THR A 160 20.13 -3.04 -14.65
C THR A 160 19.21 -3.51 -13.53
N TYR A 161 19.71 -4.28 -12.57
CA TYR A 161 18.92 -4.74 -11.42
C TYR A 161 18.31 -3.57 -10.62
N ILE A 162 19.06 -2.49 -10.40
CA ILE A 162 18.56 -1.31 -9.68
C ILE A 162 17.44 -0.61 -10.47
N ILE A 163 17.58 -0.50 -11.79
CA ILE A 163 16.62 0.14 -12.70
C ILE A 163 15.36 -0.70 -12.90
N GLU A 164 15.49 -2.02 -13.04
CA GLU A 164 14.40 -2.95 -13.33
C GLU A 164 13.26 -2.77 -12.34
N ASN A 165 12.01 -2.73 -12.80
CA ASN A 165 10.85 -2.57 -11.95
C ASN A 165 10.32 -3.93 -11.46
N PHE A 166 11.10 -4.64 -10.66
CA PHE A 166 10.56 -5.75 -9.88
C PHE A 166 9.78 -5.20 -8.68
N TRP A 167 8.47 -5.28 -8.78
CA TRP A 167 7.49 -5.01 -7.73
C TRP A 167 7.28 -6.23 -6.82
N ASP A 168 8.03 -7.31 -7.03
CA ASP A 168 7.87 -8.57 -6.34
C ASP A 168 8.97 -8.74 -5.28
N PHE A 169 8.52 -8.93 -4.04
CA PHE A 169 9.21 -9.67 -2.98
C PHE A 169 8.75 -11.11 -3.03
#